data_AF-A0A1G2T442-F1
#
_entry.id   AF-A0A1G2T442-F1
#
_cell.length_a   1.000
_cell.length_b   1.000
_cell.length_c   1.000
_cell.angle_alpha   90.00
_cell.angle_beta   90.00
_cell.angle_gamma   90.00
#
_symmetry.space_group_name_H-M   'P 1'
#
loop_
_entity.id
_entity.type
_entity.pdbx_description
1 polymer ?
#
loop_
_entity_poly.entity_id
_entity_poly.type
_entity_poly.pdbx_seq_one_letter_code
_entity_poly.pdbx_strand_id
1 'polypeptide(L)' 'MRLLITAVCKRGVEVSFAVQVIEIPEYLSTDRVASTVTQVIREIAMSKGMPQSIHHTLIP' A
#
# COMPACT_ATOMS: atom_id res chain seq x y z
N MET A 1 11.56 -7.89 -8.07
CA MET A 1 11.14 -7.25 -6.80
C MET A 1 9.65 -6.95 -6.84
N ARG A 2 8.92 -7.33 -5.79
CA ARG A 2 7.48 -7.12 -5.67
C ARG A 2 7.17 -6.34 -4.39
N LEU A 3 6.14 -5.51 -4.45
CA LEU A 3 5.61 -4.85 -3.28
C LEU A 3 4.31 -5.52 -2.87
N LEU A 4 4.25 -6.00 -1.62
CA LEU A 4 3.02 -6.40 -0.98
C LEU A 4 2.43 -5.22 -0.21
N ILE A 5 1.17 -4.91 -0.48
CA ILE A 5 0.40 -3.88 0.22
C ILE A 5 -0.72 -4.57 0.97
N THR A 6 -0.80 -4.32 2.26
CA THR A 6 -1.91 -4.74 3.12
C THR A 6 -2.58 -3.50 3.69
N ALA A 7 -3.87 -3.34 3.42
CA ALA A 7 -4.67 -2.25 3.94
C ALA A 7 -5.75 -2.79 4.89
N VAL A 8 -5.86 -2.16 6.06
CA VAL A 8 -6.95 -2.41 7.01
C VAL A 8 -7.77 -1.13 7.12
N CYS A 9 -9.06 -1.24 6.82
CA CYS A 9 -9.99 -0.12 6.91
C CYS A 9 -11.08 -0.46 7.93
N LYS A 10 -11.26 0.43 8.91
CA LYS A 10 -12.32 0.32 9.92
C LYS A 10 -13.32 1.46 9.71
N ARG A 11 -14.59 1.14 9.50
CA ARG A 11 -15.70 2.08 9.39
C ARG A 11 -16.78 1.73 10.42
N GLY A 12 -16.79 2.44 11.54
CA GLY A 12 -17.66 2.11 12.67
C GLY A 12 -17.36 0.72 13.24
N VAL A 13 -18.31 -0.21 13.11
CA VAL A 13 -18.18 -1.61 13.54
C VAL A 13 -17.67 -2.54 12.44
N GLU A 14 -17.61 -2.08 11.18
CA GLU A 14 -17.12 -2.89 10.06
C GLU A 14 -15.60 -2.79 9.92
N VAL A 15 -14.95 -3.94 9.75
CA VAL A 15 -13.51 -4.04 9.47
C VAL A 15 -13.34 -4.76 8.13
N SER A 16 -12.60 -4.13 7.22
CA SER A 16 -12.30 -4.66 5.89
C SER A 16 -10.79 -4.78 5.67
N PHE A 17 -10.39 -5.82 4.96
CA PHE A 17 -8.99 -6.15 4.67
C PHE A 17 -8.79 -6.21 3.16
N ALA A 18 -7.71 -5.61 2.66
CA ALA A 18 -7.31 -5.69 1.26
C ALA A 18 -5.81 -6.02 1.16
N VAL A 19 -5.48 -6.97 0.29
CA VAL A 19 -4.10 -7.35 -0.02
C VAL A 19 -3.88 -7.16 -1.53
N GLN A 20 -2.82 -6.45 -1.90
CA GLN A 20 -2.45 -6.21 -3.30
C GLN A 20 -0.95 -6.41 -3.50
N VAL A 21 -0.57 -7.09 -4.58
CA VAL A 21 0.82 -7.25 -5.00
C VAL A 21 1.05 -6.40 -6.24
N ILE A 22 2.10 -5.58 -6.23
CA ILE A 22 2.51 -4.72 -7.35
C ILE A 22 3.93 -5.12 -7.77
N GLU A 23 4.13 -5.33 -9.07
CA GLU A 23 5.47 -5.51 -9.63
C GLU A 23 6.19 -4.17 -9.70
N ILE A 24 7.42 -4.12 -9.19
CA ILE A 24 8.24 -2.91 -9.21
C ILE A 24 9.20 -3.02 -10.39
N PRO A 25 9.16 -2.06 -11.34
CA PRO A 25 10.12 -1.99 -12.43
C PRO A 25 11.57 -1.92 -11.93
N GLU A 26 12.47 -2.68 -12.56
CA GLU A 26 13.87 -2.82 -12.13
C GLU A 26 14.67 -1.51 -12.14
N TYR A 27 14.24 -0.51 -12.92
CA TYR A 27 14.88 0.80 -12.98
C TYR A 27 14.55 1.72 -11.78
N LEU A 28 13.61 1.33 -10.92
CA LEU A 28 13.29 2.06 -9.70
C LEU A 28 14.07 1.49 -8.52
N SER A 29 14.95 2.30 -7.92
CA SER A 29 15.67 1.90 -6.70
C SER A 29 14.70 1.69 -5.53
N THR A 30 14.96 0.68 -4.70
CA THR A 30 14.15 0.29 -3.55
C THR A 30 13.79 1.46 -2.62
N ASP A 31 14.72 2.41 -2.41
CA ASP A 31 14.50 3.59 -1.58
C ASP A 31 13.51 4.58 -2.20
N ARG A 32 13.58 4.78 -3.52
CA ARG A 32 12.60 5.60 -4.24
C ARG A 32 11.23 4.95 -4.22
N VAL A 33 11.20 3.63 -4.35
CA VAL A 33 9.97 2.85 -4.37
C VAL A 33 9.25 2.97 -3.03
N ALA A 34 9.92 2.77 -1.88
CA ALA A 34 9.25 2.86 -0.57
C ALA A 34 8.59 4.23 -0.32
N SER A 35 9.26 5.33 -0.69
CA SER A 35 8.71 6.69 -0.56
C SER A 35 7.55 6.93 -1.52
N THR A 36 7.69 6.56 -2.80
CA THR A 36 6.63 6.73 -3.81
C THR A 36 5.43 5.84 -3.51
N VAL A 37 5.66 4.61 -3.05
CA VAL A 37 4.64 3.64 -2.69
C VAL A 37 3.82 4.11 -1.52
N THR A 38 4.46 4.59 -0.45
CA THR A 38 3.74 5.12 0.71
C THR A 38 2.81 6.26 0.30
N GLN A 39 3.27 7.13 -0.60
CA GLN A 39 2.47 8.23 -1.13
C GLN A 39 1.30 7.73 -2.00
N VAL A 40 1.57 6.86 -2.98
CA VAL A 40 0.54 6.30 -3.88
C VAL A 40 -0.53 5.54 -3.11
N ILE A 41 -0.13 4.71 -2.14
CA ILE A 41 -1.11 3.97 -1.34
C ILE A 41 -1.93 4.92 -0.48
N ARG A 42 -1.32 5.97 0.07
CA ARG A 42 -2.04 6.99 0.84
C ARG A 42 -3.06 7.73 -0.03
N GLU A 43 -2.71 8.08 -1.26
CA GLU A 43 -3.62 8.73 -2.22
C GLU A 43 -4.78 7.81 -2.62
N ILE A 44 -4.51 6.53 -2.90
CA ILE A 44 -5.55 5.53 -3.19
C ILE A 44 -6.47 5.37 -1.98
N ALA A 45 -5.90 5.25 -0.78
CA ALA A 45 -6.65 5.08 0.46
C ALA A 45 -7.56 6.29 0.72
N MET A 46 -7.04 7.51 0.59
CA MET A 46 -7.83 8.74 0.69
C MET A 46 -8.94 8.80 -0.36
N SER A 47 -8.66 8.47 -1.64
CA SER A 47 -9.66 8.50 -2.71
C SER A 47 -10.82 7.50 -2.50
N LYS A 48 -10.55 6.35 -1.86
CA LYS A 48 -11.54 5.32 -1.53
C LYS A 48 -12.22 5.53 -0.18
N GLY A 49 -11.92 6.64 0.51
CA GLY A 49 -12.38 6.90 1.87
C GLY A 49 -11.97 5.79 2.86
N MET A 50 -10.83 5.15 2.60
CA MET A 50 -10.22 4.14 3.46
C MET A 50 -9.08 4.80 4.26
N PRO A 51 -9.20 4.94 5.59
CA PRO A 51 -7.98 5.11 6.36
C PRO A 51 -7.97 4.36 7.70
N GLN A 52 -6.78 3.83 8.07
CA GLN A 52 -6.15 4.06 9.39
C GLN A 52 -4.77 3.38 9.48
N SER A 53 -4.58 2.21 8.85
CA SER A 53 -3.26 1.56 8.80
C SER A 53 -3.01 0.85 7.48
N ILE A 54 -1.88 1.18 6.88
CA ILE A 54 -1.42 0.62 5.61
C ILE A 54 -0.02 0.10 5.87
N HIS A 55 0.15 -1.21 5.73
CA HIS A 55 1.45 -1.86 5.81
C HIS A 55 1.89 -2.22 4.41
N HIS A 56 3.14 -1.92 4.09
CA HIS A 56 3.75 -2.34 2.84
C HIS A 56 5.08 -3.05 3.14
N THR A 57 5.39 -4.07 2.35
CA THR A 57 6.60 -4.87 2.51
C THR A 57 7.17 -5.17 1.13
N LEU A 58 8.46 -4.91 0.96
CA LEU A 58 9.21 -5.33 -0.22
C LEU A 58 9.53 -6.82 -0.09
N ILE A 59 9.13 -7.59 -1.10
CA ILE A 59 9.44 -9.00 -1.23
C ILE A 59 10.40 -9.15 -2.42
N PRO A 60 11.49 -9.93 -2.29
CA PRO A 60 12.39 -10.20 -3.42
C PRO A 60 11.63 -10.68 -4.68
#